data_AF-A0A838E130-F1
#
_entry.id   AF-A0A838E130-F1
#
_cell.length_a   1.000
_cell.length_b   1.000
_cell.length_c   1.000
_cell.angle_alpha   90.00
_cell.angle_beta   90.00
_cell.angle_gamma   90.00
#
_symmetry.space_group_name_H-M   'P 1'
#
loop_
_entity.id
_entity.type
_entity.pdbx_description
1 polymer ?
#
loop_
_entity_poly.entity_id
_entity_poly.type
_entity_poly.pdbx_seq_one_letter_code
_entity_poly.pdbx_strand_id
1 'polypeptide(L)'
;MNRAIDAYLAELEARRFSHSRRTSSARTLERLLLYLREAHQVTDWRAVNETHLRDFAVYAATRHRSPKGKHISAATLRQWLSIIRTFFVWMNRNGHLLHNPAERLAFPRKEQPLPHVLNESDIARLIETPDATTALGLRDRALMETLYATGIRHAEAHKLDLYDVDTAAHRLTVRLGKGQRDRLVPLTETAAHWLTRYVTAARPELAAGKWWGKGRRRKQRITTEQSGASLNPQWRASTSALWLAVSGRRLCYGCIADRIRDHALQAELKATVHTFRHCCATHLLRGGASVRHVQQLLGHRDLNTTEIYTHIELQDLQQAIQYHSAQPKNSLAVKG
;
A
#
# COMPACT_ATOMS: atom_id res chain seq x y z
N MET A 1 13.92 -28.09 15.98
CA MET A 1 13.28 -26.75 15.85
C MET A 1 12.88 -26.38 14.42
N ASN A 2 13.79 -26.40 13.42
CA ASN A 2 13.47 -26.02 12.02
C ASN A 2 12.24 -26.73 11.43
N ARG A 3 12.14 -28.06 11.59
CA ARG A 3 10.97 -28.84 11.11
C ARG A 3 9.61 -28.28 11.57
N ALA A 4 9.54 -27.74 12.79
CA ALA A 4 8.29 -27.16 13.31
C ALA A 4 7.98 -25.80 12.66
N ILE A 5 9.01 -25.02 12.30
CA ILE A 5 8.84 -23.80 11.51
C ILE A 5 8.31 -24.18 10.13
N ASP A 6 8.91 -25.18 9.47
CA ASP A 6 8.49 -25.63 8.14
C ASP A 6 7.04 -26.12 8.14
N ALA A 7 6.65 -26.93 9.13
CA ALA A 7 5.28 -27.39 9.31
C ALA A 7 4.29 -26.22 9.54
N TYR A 8 4.66 -25.23 10.35
CA TYR A 8 3.84 -24.03 10.53
C TYR A 8 3.69 -23.22 9.24
N LEU A 9 4.75 -23.08 8.45
CA LEU A 9 4.69 -22.37 7.17
C LEU A 9 3.83 -23.11 6.14
N ALA A 10 3.87 -24.44 6.14
CA ALA A 10 3.00 -25.28 5.32
C ALA A 10 1.52 -25.11 5.73
N GLU A 11 1.22 -25.05 7.03
CA GLU A 11 -0.13 -24.76 7.54
C GLU A 11 -0.62 -23.37 7.09
N LEU A 12 0.25 -22.35 7.14
CA LEU A 12 -0.10 -21.03 6.64
C LEU A 12 -0.40 -21.04 5.13
N GLU A 13 0.31 -21.87 4.37
CA GLU A 13 0.06 -22.07 2.94
C GLU A 13 -1.27 -22.79 2.68
N ALA A 14 -1.54 -23.89 3.39
CA ALA A 14 -2.79 -24.62 3.31
C ALA A 14 -4.00 -23.73 3.63
N ARG A 15 -3.85 -22.83 4.61
CA ARG A 15 -4.85 -21.81 4.97
C ARG A 15 -4.89 -20.59 4.04
N ARG A 16 -4.16 -20.63 2.92
CA ARG A 16 -4.10 -19.60 1.88
C ARG A 16 -3.68 -18.22 2.39
N PHE A 17 -2.81 -18.17 3.41
CA PHE A 17 -2.18 -16.90 3.79
C PHE A 17 -1.25 -16.39 2.67
N SER A 18 -1.16 -15.07 2.55
CA SER A 18 -0.37 -14.44 1.50
C SER A 18 1.11 -14.83 1.57
N HIS A 19 1.78 -14.87 0.41
CA HIS A 19 3.22 -15.14 0.35
C HIS A 19 4.02 -14.21 1.26
N SER A 20 3.70 -12.90 1.26
CA SER A 20 4.33 -11.92 2.16
C SER A 20 4.16 -12.25 3.64
N ARG A 21 2.99 -12.76 4.07
CA ARG A 21 2.76 -13.20 5.45
C ARG A 21 3.61 -14.41 5.80
N ARG A 22 3.75 -15.37 4.87
CA ARG A 22 4.62 -16.55 5.04
C ARG A 22 6.09 -16.15 5.13
N THR A 23 6.59 -15.34 4.19
CA THR A 23 7.97 -14.84 4.20
C THR A 23 8.30 -14.05 5.46
N SER A 24 7.37 -13.19 5.91
CA SER A 24 7.55 -12.44 7.16
C SER A 24 7.61 -13.37 8.37
N SER A 25 6.76 -14.40 8.39
CA SER A 25 6.72 -15.38 9.48
C SER A 25 8.01 -16.19 9.54
N ALA A 26 8.48 -16.71 8.40
CA ALA A 26 9.75 -17.43 8.30
C ALA A 26 10.91 -16.61 8.85
N ARG A 27 11.12 -15.39 8.33
CA ARG A 27 12.22 -14.51 8.75
C ARG A 27 12.17 -14.14 10.23
N THR A 28 10.98 -13.95 10.80
CA THR A 28 10.86 -13.64 12.23
C THR A 28 11.16 -14.86 13.08
N LEU A 29 10.68 -16.04 12.70
CA LEU A 29 10.92 -17.28 13.45
C LEU A 29 12.37 -17.75 13.35
N GLU A 30 13.02 -17.58 12.21
CA GLU A 30 14.46 -17.81 12.03
C GLU A 30 15.29 -16.91 12.94
N ARG A 31 14.93 -15.61 13.05
CA ARG A 31 15.59 -14.68 13.97
C ARG A 31 15.41 -15.07 15.43
N LEU A 32 14.21 -15.46 15.83
CA LEU A 32 13.95 -15.96 17.17
C LEU A 32 14.78 -17.22 17.44
N LEU A 33 14.81 -18.16 16.49
CA LEU A 33 15.57 -19.39 16.61
C LEU A 33 17.07 -19.13 16.77
N LEU A 34 17.63 -18.22 15.96
CA LEU A 34 19.03 -17.83 16.06
C LEU A 34 19.34 -17.25 17.44
N TYR A 35 18.51 -16.30 17.90
CA TYR A 35 18.66 -15.70 19.22
C TYR A 35 18.59 -16.72 20.36
N LEU A 36 17.61 -17.63 20.31
CA LEU A 36 17.44 -18.68 21.32
C LEU A 36 18.67 -19.59 21.42
N ARG A 37 19.31 -19.90 20.29
CA ARG A 37 20.53 -20.72 20.25
C ARG A 37 21.74 -19.98 20.76
N GLU A 38 21.94 -18.74 20.32
CA GLU A 38 23.15 -17.97 20.65
C GLU A 38 23.14 -17.42 22.08
N ALA A 39 22.00 -16.87 22.52
CA ALA A 39 21.90 -16.20 23.82
C ALA A 39 21.52 -17.16 24.97
N HIS A 40 20.76 -18.21 24.68
CA HIS A 40 20.20 -19.11 25.70
C HIS A 40 20.52 -20.60 25.49
N GLN A 41 21.27 -20.95 24.42
CA GLN A 41 21.63 -22.34 24.09
C GLN A 41 20.42 -23.29 23.95
N VAL A 42 19.25 -22.75 23.63
CA VAL A 42 18.02 -23.54 23.49
C VAL A 42 18.00 -24.26 22.14
N THR A 43 17.86 -25.58 22.17
CA THR A 43 17.86 -26.45 20.99
C THR A 43 16.52 -27.16 20.73
N ASP A 44 15.57 -27.09 21.67
CA ASP A 44 14.18 -27.58 21.54
C ASP A 44 13.16 -26.47 21.89
N TRP A 45 12.07 -26.40 21.14
CA TRP A 45 10.93 -25.53 21.43
C TRP A 45 10.29 -25.80 22.80
N ARG A 46 10.39 -27.04 23.31
CA ARG A 46 9.87 -27.42 24.64
C ARG A 46 10.60 -26.73 25.79
N ALA A 47 11.86 -26.34 25.60
CA ALA A 47 12.63 -25.61 26.59
C ALA A 47 12.39 -24.08 26.54
N VAL A 48 11.58 -23.59 25.60
CA VAL A 48 11.28 -22.16 25.51
C VAL A 48 10.25 -21.78 26.57
N ASN A 49 10.59 -20.78 27.39
CA ASN A 49 9.73 -20.23 28.43
C ASN A 49 9.42 -18.74 28.16
N GLU A 50 8.61 -18.13 29.04
CA GLU A 50 8.22 -16.72 28.94
C GLU A 50 9.44 -15.77 28.98
N THR A 51 10.42 -16.07 29.83
CA THR A 51 11.64 -15.25 29.99
C THR A 51 12.42 -15.15 28.69
N HIS A 52 12.63 -16.27 27.98
CA HIS A 52 13.32 -16.25 26.68
C HIS A 52 12.63 -15.35 25.64
N LEU A 53 11.28 -15.33 25.63
CA LEU A 53 10.52 -14.49 24.70
C LEU A 53 10.55 -13.01 25.10
N ARG A 54 10.56 -12.72 26.40
CA ARG A 54 10.72 -11.36 26.93
C ARG A 54 12.11 -10.82 26.62
N ASP A 55 13.15 -11.62 26.83
CA ASP A 55 14.54 -11.27 26.54
C ASP A 55 14.74 -11.04 25.04
N PHE A 56 14.14 -11.87 24.18
CA PHE A 56 14.10 -11.63 22.74
C PHE A 56 13.45 -10.28 22.39
N ALA A 57 12.33 -9.92 23.04
CA ALA A 57 11.67 -8.64 22.78
C ALA A 57 12.57 -7.44 23.17
N VAL A 58 13.27 -7.53 24.30
CA VAL A 58 14.24 -6.51 24.74
C VAL A 58 15.43 -6.43 23.77
N TYR A 59 16.00 -7.58 23.40
CA TYR A 59 17.08 -7.66 22.42
C TYR A 59 16.66 -7.05 21.08
N ALA A 60 15.47 -7.40 20.57
CA ALA A 60 14.96 -6.91 19.31
C ALA A 60 14.75 -5.38 19.33
N ALA A 61 14.28 -4.82 20.44
CA ALA A 61 14.10 -3.38 20.58
C ALA A 61 15.43 -2.61 20.67
N THR A 62 16.39 -3.13 21.43
CA THR A 62 17.57 -2.36 21.88
C THR A 62 18.85 -2.69 21.12
N ARG A 63 19.06 -3.96 20.76
CA ARG A 63 20.33 -4.45 20.20
C ARG A 63 20.22 -4.86 18.74
N HIS A 64 19.07 -5.39 18.32
CA HIS A 64 18.90 -5.78 16.93
C HIS A 64 19.02 -4.56 15.99
N ARG A 65 19.81 -4.72 14.94
CA ARG A 65 19.98 -3.73 13.87
C ARG A 65 19.53 -4.35 12.56
N SER A 66 18.75 -3.57 11.81
CA SER A 66 18.46 -3.90 10.42
C SER A 66 19.75 -3.95 9.60
N PRO A 67 19.76 -4.55 8.40
CA PRO A 67 20.93 -4.54 7.51
C PRO A 67 21.45 -3.12 7.18
N LYS A 68 20.63 -2.08 7.39
CA LYS A 68 20.99 -0.67 7.22
C LYS A 68 21.47 -0.01 8.52
N GLY A 69 21.81 -0.78 9.55
CA GLY A 69 22.31 -0.28 10.84
C GLY A 69 21.27 0.42 11.73
N LYS A 70 19.99 0.48 11.32
CA LYS A 70 18.92 1.14 12.11
C LYS A 70 18.23 0.18 13.06
N HIS A 71 17.82 0.67 14.23
CA HIS A 71 16.89 -0.03 15.12
C HIS A 71 15.55 -0.29 14.42
N ILE A 72 14.86 -1.35 14.85
CA ILE A 72 13.51 -1.64 14.36
C ILE A 72 12.51 -0.70 15.03
N SER A 73 11.46 -0.34 14.28
CA SER A 73 10.36 0.46 14.84
C SER A 73 9.52 -0.35 15.83
N ALA A 74 8.81 0.33 16.75
CA ALA A 74 7.86 -0.32 17.66
C ALA A 74 6.77 -1.12 16.90
N ALA A 75 6.34 -0.63 15.72
CA ALA A 75 5.40 -1.34 14.86
C ALA A 75 5.98 -2.65 14.30
N THR A 76 7.26 -2.63 13.87
CA THR A 76 7.97 -3.82 13.41
C THR A 76 8.13 -4.84 14.54
N LEU A 77 8.53 -4.39 15.74
CA LEU A 77 8.63 -5.26 16.91
C LEU A 77 7.27 -5.89 17.25
N ARG A 78 6.20 -5.09 17.28
CA ARG A 78 4.84 -5.59 17.52
C ARG A 78 4.42 -6.64 16.50
N GLN A 79 4.77 -6.46 15.22
CA GLN A 79 4.51 -7.45 14.17
C GLN A 79 5.27 -8.76 14.43
N TRP A 80 6.54 -8.68 14.85
CA TRP A 80 7.33 -9.87 15.16
C TRP A 80 6.77 -10.64 16.35
N LEU A 81 6.46 -9.95 17.45
CA LEU A 81 5.85 -10.58 18.63
C LEU A 81 4.48 -11.19 18.30
N SER A 82 3.74 -10.60 17.35
CA SER A 82 2.46 -11.15 16.88
C SER A 82 2.67 -12.46 16.13
N ILE A 83 3.68 -12.54 15.25
CA ILE A 83 4.06 -13.77 14.56
C ILE A 83 4.46 -14.84 15.58
N ILE A 84 5.32 -14.49 16.54
CA ILE A 84 5.80 -15.40 17.59
C ILE A 84 4.63 -15.95 18.40
N ARG A 85 3.71 -15.08 18.85
CA ARG A 85 2.51 -15.51 19.57
C ARG A 85 1.66 -16.45 18.73
N THR A 86 1.42 -16.15 17.45
CA THR A 86 0.63 -17.03 16.57
C THR A 86 1.28 -18.39 16.34
N PHE A 87 2.62 -18.43 16.28
CA PHE A 87 3.37 -19.67 16.15
C PHE A 87 3.26 -20.53 17.41
N PHE A 88 3.43 -19.96 18.61
CA PHE A 88 3.31 -20.75 19.85
C PHE A 88 1.87 -21.17 20.17
N VAL A 89 0.87 -20.37 19.75
CA VAL A 89 -0.53 -20.81 19.76
C VAL A 89 -0.73 -22.02 18.84
N TRP A 90 -0.15 -22.02 17.64
CA TRP A 90 -0.20 -23.17 16.73
C TRP A 90 0.53 -24.39 17.31
N MET A 91 1.72 -24.21 17.89
CA MET A 91 2.48 -25.30 18.53
C MET A 91 1.69 -25.97 19.65
N ASN A 92 1.07 -25.19 20.53
CA ASN A 92 0.23 -25.72 21.61
C ASN A 92 -1.01 -26.44 21.03
N ARG A 93 -1.73 -25.81 20.11
CA ARG A 93 -2.94 -26.40 19.50
C ARG A 93 -2.70 -27.72 18.76
N ASN A 94 -1.51 -27.93 18.21
CA ASN A 94 -1.14 -29.18 17.53
C ASN A 94 -0.44 -30.19 18.46
N GLY A 95 -0.48 -29.98 19.78
CA GLY A 95 0.07 -30.90 20.77
C GLY A 95 1.60 -30.94 20.83
N HIS A 96 2.29 -29.99 20.20
CA HIS A 96 3.76 -29.92 20.25
C HIS A 96 4.29 -29.36 21.58
N LEU A 97 3.45 -28.59 22.31
CA LEU A 97 3.75 -28.01 23.61
C LEU A 97 2.56 -28.22 24.56
N LEU A 98 2.85 -28.49 25.83
CA LEU A 98 1.83 -28.60 26.89
C LEU A 98 1.25 -27.23 27.28
N HIS A 99 2.08 -26.19 27.24
CA HIS A 99 1.70 -24.82 27.59
C HIS A 99 2.25 -23.83 26.55
N ASN A 100 1.58 -22.68 26.40
CA ASN A 100 1.98 -21.64 25.45
C ASN A 100 2.91 -20.61 26.13
N PRO A 101 4.22 -20.60 25.84
CA PRO A 101 5.14 -19.64 26.49
C PRO A 101 4.89 -18.18 26.07
N ALA A 102 4.15 -17.95 24.98
CA ALA A 102 3.83 -16.61 24.48
C ALA A 102 2.48 -16.06 24.98
N GLU A 103 1.80 -16.77 25.88
CA GLU A 103 0.46 -16.39 26.36
C GLU A 103 0.45 -15.01 27.04
N ARG A 104 1.47 -14.73 27.86
CA ARG A 104 1.63 -13.47 28.61
C ARG A 104 2.58 -12.47 27.94
N LEU A 105 3.00 -12.75 26.71
CA LEU A 105 3.92 -11.88 25.98
C LEU A 105 3.30 -10.50 25.74
N ALA A 106 3.87 -9.48 26.38
CA ALA A 106 3.44 -8.10 26.25
C ALA A 106 3.82 -7.52 24.88
N PHE A 107 2.96 -6.64 24.36
CA PHE A 107 3.20 -5.93 23.11
C PHE A 107 3.51 -4.46 23.39
N PRO A 108 4.43 -3.82 22.64
CA PRO A 108 4.62 -2.38 22.68
C PRO A 108 3.28 -1.67 22.44
N ARG A 109 2.99 -0.63 23.22
CA ARG A 109 1.79 0.20 23.00
C ARG A 109 1.83 0.71 21.56
N LYS A 110 0.70 0.56 20.87
CA LYS A 110 0.55 1.05 19.51
C LYS A 110 0.16 2.52 19.61
N GLU A 111 1.11 3.42 19.46
CA GLU A 111 0.78 4.79 19.09
C GLU A 111 0.08 4.74 17.73
N GLN A 112 -1.15 5.24 17.67
CA GLN A 112 -1.89 5.39 16.42
C GLN A 112 -1.81 6.86 16.03
N PRO A 113 -0.76 7.28 15.31
CA PRO A 113 -0.77 8.62 14.73
C PRO A 113 -1.96 8.71 13.78
N LEU A 114 -2.65 9.84 13.81
CA LEU A 114 -3.76 10.11 12.91
C LEU A 114 -3.27 9.98 11.45
N PRO A 115 -4.09 9.42 10.55
CA PRO A 115 -3.73 9.37 9.14
C PRO A 115 -3.46 10.78 8.63
N HIS A 116 -2.35 10.96 7.93
CA HIS A 116 -2.08 12.22 7.25
C HIS A 116 -2.97 12.31 6.00
N VAL A 117 -3.94 13.21 6.05
CA VAL A 117 -4.87 13.53 4.95
C VAL A 117 -4.49 14.89 4.38
N LEU A 118 -4.22 14.94 3.08
CA LEU A 118 -4.09 16.20 2.35
C LEU A 118 -5.47 16.81 2.12
N ASN A 119 -5.59 18.14 2.22
CA ASN A 119 -6.79 18.85 1.78
C ASN A 119 -6.98 18.75 0.25
N GLU A 120 -8.13 19.21 -0.24
CA GLU A 120 -8.49 19.12 -1.67
C GLU A 120 -7.53 19.90 -2.58
N SER A 121 -7.08 21.08 -2.17
CA SER A 121 -6.11 21.87 -2.94
C SER A 121 -4.73 21.19 -3.03
N ASP A 122 -4.24 20.59 -1.95
CA ASP A 122 -2.94 19.94 -1.91
C ASP A 122 -2.94 18.64 -2.69
N ILE A 123 -4.01 17.84 -2.60
CA ILE A 123 -4.11 16.62 -3.41
C ILE A 123 -4.24 16.98 -4.90
N ALA A 124 -5.00 18.02 -5.27
CA ALA A 124 -5.07 18.50 -6.65
C ALA A 124 -3.69 18.91 -7.17
N ARG A 125 -2.97 19.74 -6.41
CA ARG A 125 -1.59 20.17 -6.73
C ARG A 125 -0.64 18.98 -6.92
N LEU A 126 -0.72 17.98 -6.04
CA LEU A 126 0.07 16.75 -6.17
C LEU A 126 -0.26 15.98 -7.46
N ILE A 127 -1.55 15.81 -7.75
CA ILE A 127 -2.01 15.13 -8.96
C ILE A 127 -1.54 15.93 -10.20
N GLU A 128 -1.46 17.27 -10.14
CA GLU A 128 -1.08 18.17 -11.25
C GLU A 128 0.42 18.28 -11.50
N THR A 129 1.22 17.79 -10.56
CA THR A 129 2.68 17.84 -10.65
C THR A 129 3.29 17.12 -11.87
N PRO A 130 2.79 15.95 -12.34
CA PRO A 130 3.38 15.28 -13.49
C PRO A 130 3.18 16.03 -14.82
N ASP A 131 4.23 16.15 -15.62
CA ASP A 131 4.20 16.78 -16.95
C ASP A 131 3.40 15.93 -17.97
N ALA A 132 2.15 16.32 -18.18
CA ALA A 132 1.20 15.66 -19.07
C ALA A 132 1.56 15.75 -20.58
N THR A 133 2.61 16.50 -20.96
CA THR A 133 3.11 16.52 -22.34
C THR A 133 3.99 15.31 -22.65
N THR A 134 4.55 14.67 -21.61
CA THR A 134 5.37 13.47 -21.76
C THR A 134 4.55 12.20 -21.56
N ALA A 135 4.92 11.09 -22.22
CA ALA A 135 4.22 9.82 -22.04
C ALA A 135 4.29 9.31 -20.58
N LEU A 136 5.38 9.61 -19.87
CA LEU A 136 5.55 9.23 -18.46
C LEU A 136 4.76 10.11 -17.51
N GLY A 137 4.78 11.43 -17.69
CA GLY A 137 3.98 12.31 -16.86
C GLY A 137 2.48 12.12 -17.10
N LEU A 138 2.05 11.88 -18.34
CA LEU A 138 0.65 11.53 -18.62
C LEU A 138 0.23 10.21 -17.95
N ARG A 139 1.11 9.20 -17.93
CA ARG A 139 0.88 7.96 -17.17
C ARG A 139 0.74 8.25 -15.68
N ASP A 140 1.67 9.00 -15.11
CA ASP A 140 1.74 9.25 -13.68
C ASP A 140 0.56 10.11 -13.21
N ARG A 141 0.13 11.10 -14.02
CA ARG A 141 -1.11 11.86 -13.84
C ARG A 141 -2.34 10.94 -13.82
N ALA A 142 -2.53 10.12 -14.85
CA ALA A 142 -3.67 9.22 -14.95
C ALA A 142 -3.71 8.20 -13.79
N LEU A 143 -2.54 7.71 -13.35
CA LEU A 143 -2.42 6.83 -12.20
C LEU A 143 -2.86 7.50 -10.89
N MET A 144 -2.40 8.72 -10.63
CA MET A 144 -2.76 9.47 -9.42
C MET A 144 -4.25 9.82 -9.39
N GLU A 145 -4.81 10.25 -10.52
CA GLU A 145 -6.24 10.50 -10.68
C GLU A 145 -7.05 9.24 -10.39
N THR A 146 -6.64 8.09 -10.94
CA THR A 146 -7.31 6.81 -10.69
C THR A 146 -7.26 6.44 -9.21
N LEU A 147 -6.10 6.60 -8.56
CA LEU A 147 -5.95 6.29 -7.13
C LEU A 147 -6.80 7.20 -6.25
N TYR A 148 -6.90 8.49 -6.57
CA TYR A 148 -7.73 9.44 -5.84
C TYR A 148 -9.22 9.19 -6.05
N ALA A 149 -9.66 9.01 -7.29
CA ALA A 149 -11.06 8.82 -7.64
C ALA A 149 -11.64 7.51 -7.08
N THR A 150 -10.85 6.43 -7.10
CA THR A 150 -11.34 5.09 -6.77
C THR A 150 -10.96 4.62 -5.37
N GLY A 151 -9.94 5.22 -4.77
CA GLY A 151 -9.39 4.81 -3.48
C GLY A 151 -8.86 3.37 -3.45
N ILE A 152 -8.63 2.71 -4.60
CA ILE A 152 -8.16 1.32 -4.66
C ILE A 152 -6.80 1.16 -3.98
N ARG A 153 -6.49 -0.05 -3.52
CA ARG A 153 -5.19 -0.33 -2.89
C ARG A 153 -4.10 -0.27 -3.94
N HIS A 154 -2.91 0.13 -3.50
CA HIS A 154 -1.69 0.04 -4.31
C HIS A 154 -1.49 -1.35 -4.96
N ALA A 155 -1.75 -2.42 -4.19
CA ALA A 155 -1.66 -3.79 -4.68
C ALA A 155 -2.72 -4.16 -5.73
N GLU A 156 -3.84 -3.45 -5.78
CA GLU A 156 -4.90 -3.60 -6.78
C GLU A 156 -4.53 -2.77 -8.02
N ALA A 157 -4.12 -1.50 -7.84
CA ALA A 157 -3.75 -0.59 -8.92
C ALA A 157 -2.67 -1.17 -9.84
N HIS A 158 -1.57 -1.73 -9.31
CA HIS A 158 -0.50 -2.28 -10.15
C HIS A 158 -0.90 -3.54 -10.94
N LYS A 159 -2.02 -4.19 -10.60
CA LYS A 159 -2.50 -5.42 -11.25
C LYS A 159 -3.51 -5.17 -12.36
N LEU A 160 -4.06 -3.96 -12.47
CA LEU A 160 -5.04 -3.61 -13.49
C LEU A 160 -4.53 -3.93 -14.90
N ASP A 161 -5.39 -4.52 -15.71
CA ASP A 161 -5.25 -4.68 -17.15
C ASP A 161 -6.17 -3.69 -17.89
N LEU A 162 -5.97 -3.52 -19.19
CA LEU A 162 -6.78 -2.64 -20.04
C LEU A 162 -8.27 -2.95 -19.95
N TYR A 163 -8.62 -4.24 -19.97
CA TYR A 163 -10.01 -4.70 -19.95
C TYR A 163 -10.65 -4.65 -18.55
N ASP A 164 -9.91 -4.21 -17.53
CA ASP A 164 -10.49 -3.89 -16.23
C ASP A 164 -11.11 -2.49 -16.19
N VAL A 165 -10.88 -1.66 -17.21
CA VAL A 165 -11.28 -0.25 -17.22
C VAL A 165 -12.19 0.01 -18.42
N ASP A 166 -13.37 0.52 -18.12
CA ASP A 166 -14.30 1.06 -19.10
C ASP A 166 -14.45 2.56 -18.86
N THR A 167 -13.71 3.36 -19.63
CA THR A 167 -13.73 4.81 -19.51
C THR A 167 -14.98 5.43 -20.12
N ALA A 168 -15.73 4.74 -20.98
CA ALA A 168 -17.00 5.24 -21.52
C ALA A 168 -18.13 5.05 -20.51
N ALA A 169 -18.16 3.91 -19.82
CA ALA A 169 -19.13 3.63 -18.76
C ALA A 169 -18.71 4.19 -17.38
N HIS A 170 -17.54 4.83 -17.26
CA HIS A 170 -16.95 5.30 -16.00
C HIS A 170 -16.82 4.20 -14.94
N ARG A 171 -16.27 3.03 -15.30
CA ARG A 171 -16.19 1.86 -14.43
C ARG A 171 -14.81 1.23 -14.42
N LEU A 172 -14.41 0.72 -13.27
CA LEU A 172 -13.19 -0.04 -13.06
C LEU A 172 -13.48 -1.31 -12.27
N THR A 173 -13.02 -2.45 -12.77
CA THR A 173 -13.18 -3.76 -12.14
C THR A 173 -11.91 -4.13 -11.38
N VAL A 174 -12.01 -4.25 -10.05
CA VAL A 174 -10.91 -4.76 -9.23
C VAL A 174 -11.05 -6.26 -9.09
N ARG A 175 -10.22 -7.00 -9.82
CA ARG A 175 -10.16 -8.47 -9.75
C ARG A 175 -9.38 -8.96 -8.53
N LEU A 176 -9.85 -10.05 -7.92
CA LEU A 176 -9.17 -10.75 -6.80
C LEU A 176 -8.82 -9.80 -5.63
N GLY A 177 -9.76 -8.95 -5.22
CA GLY A 177 -9.60 -8.03 -4.08
C GLY A 177 -9.43 -8.75 -2.74
N LYS A 178 -9.35 -7.99 -1.61
CA LYS A 178 -9.29 -8.58 -0.26
C LYS A 178 -10.47 -9.53 -0.05
N GLY A 179 -10.20 -10.84 -0.10
CA GLY A 179 -11.21 -11.89 0.01
C GLY A 179 -11.55 -12.65 -1.27
N GLN A 180 -10.78 -12.47 -2.35
CA GLN A 180 -10.90 -13.20 -3.62
C GLN A 180 -12.27 -13.00 -4.30
N ARG A 181 -12.84 -11.79 -4.20
CA ARG A 181 -14.05 -11.41 -4.95
C ARG A 181 -13.78 -10.16 -5.76
N ASP A 182 -14.35 -10.15 -6.94
CA ASP A 182 -14.30 -9.02 -7.85
C ASP A 182 -15.27 -7.95 -7.37
N ARG A 183 -14.93 -6.68 -7.60
CA ARG A 183 -15.84 -5.56 -7.33
C ARG A 183 -15.72 -4.50 -8.41
N LEU A 184 -16.85 -3.89 -8.71
CA LEU A 184 -16.93 -2.76 -9.62
C LEU A 184 -16.80 -1.46 -8.82
N VAL A 185 -15.95 -0.56 -9.31
CA VAL A 185 -15.63 0.71 -8.69
C VAL A 185 -15.93 1.82 -9.71
N PRO A 186 -16.77 2.81 -9.39
CA PRO A 186 -17.03 3.93 -10.28
C PRO A 186 -15.76 4.79 -10.45
N LEU A 187 -15.63 5.37 -11.64
CA LEU A 187 -14.64 6.40 -11.96
C LEU A 187 -15.33 7.76 -11.96
N THR A 188 -14.58 8.79 -11.59
CA THR A 188 -14.99 10.17 -11.89
C THR A 188 -14.75 10.46 -13.37
N GLU A 189 -15.47 11.44 -13.91
CA GLU A 189 -15.29 11.90 -15.30
C GLU A 189 -13.84 12.33 -15.55
N THR A 190 -13.25 13.07 -14.61
CA THR A 190 -11.83 13.48 -14.66
C THR A 190 -10.89 12.29 -14.74
N ALA A 191 -11.08 11.25 -13.91
CA ALA A 191 -10.24 10.06 -13.95
C ALA A 191 -10.39 9.30 -15.27
N ALA A 192 -11.63 9.16 -15.77
CA ALA A 192 -11.91 8.53 -17.06
C ALA A 192 -11.27 9.30 -18.24
N HIS A 193 -11.30 10.63 -18.20
CA HIS A 193 -10.64 11.49 -19.18
C HIS A 193 -9.13 11.24 -19.23
N TRP A 194 -8.45 11.32 -18.08
CA TRP A 194 -6.99 11.11 -18.01
C TRP A 194 -6.58 9.68 -18.35
N LEU A 195 -7.35 8.69 -17.94
CA LEU A 195 -7.16 7.30 -18.34
C LEU A 195 -7.27 7.12 -19.85
N THR A 196 -8.30 7.71 -20.47
CA THR A 196 -8.48 7.66 -21.93
C THR A 196 -7.29 8.27 -22.65
N ARG A 197 -6.85 9.48 -22.24
CA ARG A 197 -5.66 10.13 -22.81
C ARG A 197 -4.40 9.30 -22.65
N TYR A 198 -4.20 8.68 -21.50
CA TYR A 198 -3.06 7.81 -21.27
C TYR A 198 -3.09 6.59 -22.20
N VAL A 199 -4.23 5.90 -22.27
CA VAL A 199 -4.39 4.66 -23.07
C VAL A 199 -4.23 4.94 -24.57
N THR A 200 -4.73 6.06 -25.07
CA THR A 200 -4.70 6.38 -26.51
C THR A 200 -3.40 7.04 -26.96
N ALA A 201 -2.82 7.96 -26.18
CA ALA A 201 -1.66 8.74 -26.61
C ALA A 201 -0.33 8.21 -26.06
N ALA A 202 -0.22 8.00 -24.73
CA ALA A 202 1.06 7.72 -24.09
C ALA A 202 1.41 6.23 -24.03
N ARG A 203 0.43 5.37 -23.73
CA ARG A 203 0.64 3.93 -23.56
C ARG A 203 1.21 3.27 -24.82
N PRO A 204 0.76 3.59 -26.06
CA PRO A 204 1.35 3.03 -27.27
C PRO A 204 2.83 3.39 -27.43
N GLU A 205 3.26 4.59 -27.02
CA GLU A 205 4.67 4.97 -27.07
C GLU A 205 5.54 4.18 -26.08
N LEU A 206 5.01 3.95 -24.88
CA LEU A 206 5.68 3.14 -23.85
C LEU A 206 5.76 1.67 -24.29
N ALA A 207 4.69 1.14 -24.89
CA ALA A 207 4.65 -0.21 -25.43
C ALA A 207 5.63 -0.39 -26.61
N ALA A 208 5.78 0.62 -27.47
CA ALA A 208 6.74 0.63 -28.57
C ALA A 208 8.21 0.81 -28.10
N GLY A 209 8.47 0.99 -26.80
CA GLY A 209 9.83 1.14 -26.27
C GLY A 209 10.53 2.42 -26.76
N LYS A 210 9.77 3.47 -27.07
CA LYS A 210 10.30 4.77 -27.53
C LYS A 210 11.04 5.55 -26.44
N TRP A 211 10.95 5.09 -25.20
CA TRP A 211 11.49 5.75 -24.02
C TRP A 211 12.60 4.89 -23.39
N TRP A 212 13.60 5.52 -22.77
CA TRP A 212 14.62 4.82 -21.99
C TRP A 212 15.06 5.63 -20.75
N GLY A 213 15.65 4.94 -19.77
CA GLY A 213 16.22 5.56 -18.58
C GLY A 213 15.21 6.41 -17.79
N LYS A 214 15.67 7.55 -17.26
CA LYS A 214 14.85 8.53 -16.51
C LYS A 214 13.95 9.39 -17.42
N GLY A 215 13.24 8.79 -18.36
CA GLY A 215 12.31 9.50 -19.24
C GLY A 215 12.93 10.25 -20.41
N ARG A 216 14.08 9.79 -20.92
CA ARG A 216 14.63 10.33 -22.17
C ARG A 216 14.00 9.59 -23.36
N ARG A 217 13.45 10.33 -24.32
CA ARG A 217 13.02 9.76 -25.60
C ARG A 217 14.24 9.19 -26.32
N ARG A 218 14.17 7.94 -26.79
CA ARG A 218 15.23 7.37 -27.61
C ARG A 218 15.31 8.20 -28.89
N LYS A 219 16.51 8.64 -29.28
CA LYS A 219 16.73 9.15 -30.65
C LYS A 219 16.25 8.07 -31.60
N GLN A 220 15.41 8.42 -32.57
CA GLN A 220 15.09 7.50 -33.67
C GLN A 220 16.42 7.03 -34.23
N ARG A 221 16.72 5.72 -34.10
CA ARG A 221 17.72 5.13 -34.96
C ARG A 221 17.10 5.25 -36.35
N ILE A 222 17.70 6.07 -37.22
CA ILE A 222 17.43 5.99 -38.65
C ILE A 222 17.80 4.56 -39.01
N THR A 223 16.80 3.70 -39.13
CA THR A 223 17.00 2.36 -39.66
C THR A 223 17.14 2.56 -41.16
N THR A 224 18.37 2.70 -41.62
CA THR A 224 18.70 2.37 -43.01
C THR A 224 18.14 0.97 -43.23
N GLU A 225 17.25 0.80 -44.20
CA GLU A 225 16.42 -0.39 -44.45
C GLU A 225 17.22 -1.67 -44.77
N GLN A 226 18.52 -1.74 -44.49
CA GLN A 226 19.40 -2.85 -44.87
C GLN A 226 20.26 -3.42 -43.74
N SER A 227 19.98 -3.08 -42.48
CA SER A 227 20.63 -3.76 -41.36
C SER A 227 19.55 -4.36 -40.47
N GLY A 228 19.38 -5.68 -40.57
CA GLY A 228 18.48 -6.52 -39.76
C GLY A 228 18.81 -6.54 -38.26
N ALA A 229 19.14 -5.40 -37.64
CA ALA A 229 19.05 -5.18 -36.22
C ALA A 229 17.57 -4.97 -35.85
N SER A 230 16.78 -6.02 -36.06
CA SER A 230 15.42 -6.17 -35.57
C SER A 230 15.41 -5.75 -34.11
N LEU A 231 14.64 -4.71 -33.79
CA LEU A 231 14.25 -4.41 -32.41
C LEU A 231 13.70 -5.72 -31.85
N ASN A 232 14.49 -6.35 -30.97
CA ASN A 232 14.36 -7.75 -30.58
C ASN A 232 12.87 -8.15 -30.39
N PRO A 233 12.28 -9.02 -31.25
CA PRO A 233 10.83 -9.26 -31.33
C PRO A 233 10.17 -9.70 -30.02
N GLN A 234 10.96 -10.23 -29.10
CA GLN A 234 10.58 -10.65 -27.76
C GLN A 234 10.17 -9.49 -26.82
N TRP A 235 10.42 -8.22 -27.18
CA TRP A 235 9.86 -7.06 -26.47
C TRP A 235 8.40 -6.73 -26.86
N ARG A 236 7.86 -7.37 -27.90
CA ARG A 236 6.44 -7.25 -28.32
C ARG A 236 5.51 -8.19 -27.53
N ALA A 237 5.78 -8.41 -26.25
CA ALA A 237 4.73 -8.97 -25.41
C ALA A 237 3.64 -7.90 -25.30
N SER A 238 2.56 -8.10 -26.07
CA SER A 238 1.29 -7.38 -25.99
C SER A 238 0.76 -7.49 -24.56
N THR A 239 1.34 -6.69 -23.68
CA THR A 239 1.08 -6.73 -22.25
C THR A 239 -0.30 -6.13 -22.09
N SER A 240 -1.21 -6.89 -21.49
CA SER A 240 -2.55 -6.40 -21.14
C SER A 240 -2.50 -5.37 -20.02
N ALA A 241 -1.39 -5.24 -19.29
CA ALA A 241 -1.27 -4.37 -18.13
C ALA A 241 -1.63 -2.93 -18.46
N LEU A 242 -2.46 -2.32 -17.63
CA LEU A 242 -2.85 -0.93 -17.80
C LEU A 242 -1.62 -0.03 -17.70
N TRP A 243 -0.88 -0.12 -16.60
CA TRP A 243 0.29 0.72 -16.32
C TRP A 243 1.57 0.12 -16.87
N LEU A 244 2.24 0.85 -17.76
CA LEU A 244 3.51 0.43 -18.35
C LEU A 244 4.72 1.20 -17.78
N ALA A 245 5.80 0.46 -17.53
CA ALA A 245 7.12 1.02 -17.34
C ALA A 245 7.72 1.46 -18.68
N VAL A 246 8.86 2.17 -18.60
CA VAL A 246 9.65 2.61 -19.77
C VAL A 246 10.05 1.43 -20.68
N SER A 247 10.20 0.23 -20.11
CA SER A 247 10.53 -0.99 -20.82
C SER A 247 9.33 -1.63 -21.56
N GLY A 248 8.15 -1.01 -21.55
CA GLY A 248 6.91 -1.58 -22.10
C GLY A 248 6.31 -2.73 -21.28
N ARG A 249 6.93 -3.10 -20.14
CA ARG A 249 6.42 -4.12 -19.21
C ARG A 249 5.50 -3.50 -18.18
N ARG A 250 4.71 -4.32 -17.47
CA ARG A 250 3.88 -3.89 -16.33
C ARG A 250 4.70 -3.07 -15.33
N LEU A 251 4.17 -1.92 -14.93
CA LEU A 251 4.77 -1.07 -13.91
C LEU A 251 4.79 -1.84 -12.58
N CYS A 252 5.97 -1.94 -11.99
CA CYS A 252 6.16 -2.75 -10.79
C CYS A 252 5.46 -2.11 -9.57
N TYR A 253 5.07 -2.94 -8.59
CA TYR A 253 4.49 -2.47 -7.33
C TYR A 253 5.38 -1.38 -6.67
N GLY A 254 6.68 -1.63 -6.48
CA GLY A 254 7.57 -0.60 -5.90
C GLY A 254 7.62 0.71 -6.70
N CYS A 255 7.54 0.60 -8.03
CA CYS A 255 7.69 1.71 -8.96
C CYS A 255 6.56 2.74 -8.80
N ILE A 256 5.31 2.31 -8.57
CA ILE A 256 4.19 3.22 -8.32
C ILE A 256 4.44 4.04 -7.05
N ALA A 257 4.89 3.38 -5.98
CA ALA A 257 5.20 4.06 -4.72
C ALA A 257 6.36 5.05 -4.86
N ASP A 258 7.38 4.70 -5.66
CA ASP A 258 8.50 5.60 -5.93
C ASP A 258 8.07 6.81 -6.77
N ARG A 259 7.25 6.64 -7.81
CA ARG A 259 6.71 7.76 -8.60
C ARG A 259 5.90 8.73 -7.75
N ILE A 260 5.00 8.21 -6.91
CA ILE A 260 4.20 9.06 -6.02
C ILE A 260 5.10 9.82 -5.04
N ARG A 261 6.14 9.18 -4.50
CA ARG A 261 7.11 9.84 -3.62
C ARG A 261 7.85 10.96 -4.36
N ASP A 262 8.30 10.71 -5.59
CA ASP A 262 9.06 11.68 -6.36
C ASP A 262 8.21 12.94 -6.67
N HIS A 263 6.95 12.76 -7.07
CA HIS A 263 6.04 13.88 -7.30
C HIS A 263 5.61 14.57 -6.00
N ALA A 264 5.45 13.82 -4.90
CA ALA A 264 5.20 14.42 -3.60
C ALA A 264 6.35 15.34 -3.16
N LEU A 265 7.59 14.92 -3.38
CA LEU A 265 8.77 15.76 -3.13
C LEU A 265 8.78 17.00 -4.03
N GLN A 266 8.45 16.86 -5.32
CA GLN A 266 8.34 17.99 -6.26
C GLN A 266 7.25 18.99 -5.85
N ALA A 267 6.13 18.50 -5.31
CA ALA A 267 5.05 19.31 -4.79
C ALA A 267 5.31 19.83 -3.36
N GLU A 268 6.46 19.52 -2.76
CA GLU A 268 6.76 19.87 -1.36
C GLU A 268 5.71 19.34 -0.36
N LEU A 269 5.13 18.17 -0.68
CA LEU A 269 4.07 17.53 0.09
C LEU A 269 4.54 16.19 0.66
N LYS A 270 4.01 15.85 1.84
CA LYS A 270 4.22 14.53 2.45
C LYS A 270 3.11 13.58 2.02
N ALA A 271 3.34 12.85 0.92
CA ALA A 271 2.37 11.87 0.42
C ALA A 271 2.99 10.50 0.11
N THR A 272 2.16 9.47 0.27
CA THR A 272 2.45 8.10 -0.16
C THR A 272 1.25 7.56 -0.93
N VAL A 273 1.36 6.37 -1.52
CA VAL A 273 0.22 5.72 -2.19
C VAL A 273 -0.99 5.55 -1.26
N HIS A 274 -0.76 5.36 0.04
CA HIS A 274 -1.84 5.25 1.02
C HIS A 274 -2.54 6.58 1.28
N THR A 275 -1.85 7.71 1.10
CA THR A 275 -2.42 9.05 1.28
C THR A 275 -3.59 9.28 0.33
N PHE A 276 -3.48 8.88 -0.94
CA PHE A 276 -4.58 8.97 -1.93
C PHE A 276 -5.86 8.29 -1.46
N ARG A 277 -5.73 7.09 -0.91
CA ARG A 277 -6.87 6.33 -0.40
C ARG A 277 -7.49 6.99 0.84
N HIS A 278 -6.67 7.53 1.73
CA HIS A 278 -7.16 8.25 2.91
C HIS A 278 -7.87 9.55 2.50
N CYS A 279 -7.30 10.33 1.58
CA CYS A 279 -7.93 11.53 1.02
C CYS A 279 -9.26 11.20 0.33
N CYS A 280 -9.30 10.19 -0.54
CA CYS A 280 -10.54 9.72 -1.18
C CYS A 280 -11.64 9.43 -0.14
N ALA A 281 -11.31 8.62 0.87
CA ALA A 281 -12.26 8.25 1.92
C ALA A 281 -12.75 9.48 2.71
N THR A 282 -11.82 10.30 3.21
CA THR A 282 -12.14 11.47 4.04
C THR A 282 -12.92 12.52 3.25
N HIS A 283 -12.55 12.79 2.00
CA HIS A 283 -13.23 13.81 1.20
C HIS A 283 -14.64 13.37 0.78
N LEU A 284 -14.84 12.09 0.47
CA LEU A 284 -16.19 11.56 0.24
C LEU A 284 -17.09 11.72 1.48
N LEU A 285 -16.56 11.44 2.67
CA LEU A 285 -17.30 11.61 3.91
C LEU A 285 -17.61 13.09 4.19
N ARG A 286 -16.65 13.99 3.98
CA ARG A 286 -16.87 15.44 4.09
C ARG A 286 -17.90 15.96 3.09
N GLY A 287 -17.98 15.35 1.90
CA GLY A 287 -19.01 15.59 0.90
C GLY A 287 -20.39 14.97 1.23
N GLY A 288 -20.57 14.39 2.42
CA GLY A 288 -21.84 13.82 2.88
C GLY A 288 -22.10 12.38 2.44
N ALA A 289 -21.11 11.66 1.89
CA ALA A 289 -21.28 10.26 1.54
C ALA A 289 -21.46 9.39 2.80
N SER A 290 -22.36 8.40 2.72
CA SER A 290 -22.54 7.48 3.85
C SER A 290 -21.28 6.64 4.09
N VAL A 291 -20.95 6.41 5.36
CA VAL A 291 -19.81 5.57 5.76
C VAL A 291 -19.89 4.17 5.13
N ARG A 292 -21.10 3.59 5.02
CA ARG A 292 -21.31 2.28 4.40
C ARG A 292 -20.98 2.28 2.91
N HIS A 293 -21.34 3.33 2.17
CA HIS A 293 -20.98 3.45 0.76
C HIS A 293 -19.46 3.59 0.58
N VAL A 294 -18.80 4.41 1.41
CA VAL A 294 -17.34 4.55 1.38
C VAL A 294 -16.63 3.22 1.72
N GLN A 295 -17.14 2.46 2.70
CA GLN A 295 -16.59 1.13 3.05
C GLN A 295 -16.71 0.12 1.89
N GLN A 296 -17.86 0.09 1.22
CA GLN A 296 -18.12 -0.79 0.07
C GLN A 296 -17.19 -0.44 -1.10
N LEU A 297 -17.09 0.85 -1.43
CA LEU A 297 -16.21 1.37 -2.47
C LEU A 297 -14.74 0.96 -2.23
N LEU A 298 -14.28 1.16 -1.00
CA LEU A 298 -12.91 0.87 -0.61
C LEU A 298 -12.65 -0.64 -0.38
N GLY A 299 -13.68 -1.47 -0.33
CA GLY A 299 -13.56 -2.92 -0.15
C GLY A 299 -12.98 -3.29 1.23
N HIS A 300 -13.49 -2.67 2.31
CA HIS A 300 -13.17 -3.05 3.68
C HIS A 300 -13.96 -4.30 4.08
N ARG A 301 -13.25 -5.38 4.45
CA ARG A 301 -13.87 -6.64 4.93
C ARG A 301 -14.05 -6.69 6.46
N ASP A 302 -13.37 -5.80 7.19
CA ASP A 302 -13.37 -5.74 8.65
C ASP A 302 -13.66 -4.31 9.12
N LEU A 303 -14.54 -4.16 10.12
CA LEU A 303 -15.08 -2.88 10.60
C LEU A 303 -14.02 -1.98 11.28
N ASN A 304 -12.91 -2.53 11.79
CA ASN A 304 -11.88 -1.77 12.54
C ASN A 304 -11.13 -0.70 11.73
N THR A 305 -11.08 -0.77 10.40
CA THR A 305 -10.51 0.31 9.56
C THR A 305 -11.47 1.48 9.33
N THR A 306 -12.69 1.40 9.88
CA THR A 306 -13.75 2.40 9.72
C THR A 306 -13.81 3.35 10.90
N GLU A 307 -13.46 2.86 12.09
CA GLU A 307 -13.40 3.67 13.33
C GLU A 307 -12.50 4.89 13.16
N ILE A 308 -11.40 4.77 12.39
CA ILE A 308 -10.49 5.86 12.06
C ILE A 308 -11.21 7.00 11.35
N TYR A 309 -12.18 6.72 10.46
CA TYR A 309 -12.91 7.74 9.72
C TYR A 309 -13.95 8.45 10.58
N THR A 310 -14.56 7.74 11.54
CA THR A 310 -15.45 8.34 12.54
C THR A 310 -14.69 9.31 13.46
N HIS A 311 -13.40 9.03 13.75
CA HIS A 311 -12.57 9.92 14.56
C HIS A 311 -12.13 11.18 13.80
N ILE A 312 -11.98 11.10 12.47
CA ILE A 312 -11.69 12.26 11.62
C ILE A 312 -12.89 13.22 11.58
N GLU A 313 -14.10 12.69 11.47
CA GLU A 313 -15.34 13.49 11.56
C GLU A 313 -15.45 14.21 12.92
N LEU A 314 -15.10 13.54 14.03
CA LEU A 314 -15.15 14.11 15.38
C LEU A 314 -14.11 15.23 15.59
N GLN A 315 -12.89 15.06 15.10
CA GLN A 315 -11.83 16.07 15.21
C GLN A 315 -12.07 17.27 14.30
N ASP A 316 -12.63 17.05 13.11
CA ASP A 316 -12.98 18.13 12.19
C ASP A 316 -14.22 18.90 12.68
N LEU A 317 -15.19 18.24 13.33
CA LEU A 317 -16.27 18.89 14.08
C LEU A 317 -15.71 19.71 15.24
N GLN A 318 -14.75 19.18 16.00
CA GLN A 318 -14.09 19.92 17.08
C GLN A 318 -13.29 21.12 16.55
N GLN A 319 -12.60 20.99 15.41
CA GLN A 319 -11.91 22.11 14.75
C GLN A 319 -12.89 23.14 14.20
N ALA A 320 -13.98 22.73 13.56
CA ALA A 320 -15.02 23.63 13.05
C ALA A 320 -15.73 24.36 14.20
N ILE A 321 -16.00 23.68 15.31
CA ILE A 321 -16.56 24.26 16.53
C ILE A 321 -15.55 25.22 17.17
N GLN A 322 -14.26 24.87 17.30
CA GLN A 322 -13.22 25.78 17.79
C GLN A 322 -13.03 27.02 16.90
N TYR A 323 -13.09 26.85 15.59
CA TYR A 323 -13.00 27.96 14.63
C TYR A 323 -14.19 28.91 14.75
N HIS A 324 -15.41 28.39 14.97
CA HIS A 324 -16.61 29.20 15.23
C HIS A 324 -16.63 29.82 16.64
N SER A 325 -15.98 29.20 17.61
CA SER A 325 -15.88 29.69 19.00
C SER A 325 -14.87 30.82 19.17
N ALA A 326 -13.92 30.94 18.26
CA ALA A 326 -12.82 31.92 18.30
C ALA A 326 -13.11 33.20 17.50
N GLN A 327 -14.27 33.32 16.84
CA GLN A 327 -14.66 34.55 16.15
C GLN A 327 -15.53 35.44 17.06
N PRO A 328 -15.20 36.73 17.23
CA PRO A 328 -16.05 37.65 17.99
C PRO A 328 -17.38 37.84 17.24
N LYS A 329 -18.48 37.53 17.94
CA LYS A 329 -19.85 37.78 17.48
C LYS A 329 -20.10 39.30 17.43
N ASN A 330 -19.83 39.94 16.31
CA ASN A 330 -20.42 41.26 16.02
C ASN A 330 -21.70 41.09 15.21
N SER A 331 -22.78 40.99 15.99
CA SER A 331 -24.12 41.55 15.78
C SER A 331 -24.46 42.10 14.40
N LEU A 332 -25.40 41.41 13.78
CA LEU A 332 -26.45 41.95 12.94
C LEU A 332 -26.98 43.29 13.48
N ALA A 333 -26.94 44.33 12.64
CA ALA A 333 -27.87 45.43 12.70
C ALA A 333 -28.53 45.56 11.32
N VAL A 334 -29.70 44.92 11.18
CA VAL A 334 -30.69 45.25 10.17
C VAL A 334 -31.68 46.20 10.84
N LYS A 335 -31.95 47.35 10.20
CA LYS A 335 -33.27 47.96 9.96
C LYS A 335 -33.17 49.49 9.88
N GLY A 336 -33.77 50.05 8.84
CA GLY A 336 -34.04 51.48 8.69
C GLY A 336 -33.63 51.98 7.33
#